data_AF-A0A2H0Z1I1-F1
#
_entry.id   AF-A0A2H0Z1I1-F1
#
_cell.length_a   1.000
_cell.length_b   1.000
_cell.length_c   1.000
_cell.angle_alpha   90.00
_cell.angle_beta   90.00
_cell.angle_gamma   90.00
#
_symmetry.space_group_name_H-M   'P 1'
#
loop_
_entity.id
_entity.type
_entity.pdbx_description
1 polymer ?
#
loop_
_entity_poly.entity_id
_entity_poly.type
_entity_poly.pdbx_seq_one_letter_code
_entity_poly.pdbx_strand_id
1 'polypeptide(L)'
;EQGKINLDSNARYYLPFIPKKKWVFTVRQLLNHTSGIRSYNNEEEFNSKLNFGSVREAVLYVAKDSLKHQPGTKYLYSTLAYDLLAGIVEQVSNSSFEEYLQKNIFNVVGMNSTKLDYHNRIIPNRTSGYEKNSFRAFENAPLADLSIKLPGGGILSTVEDLLKFSNGLMQHKLIKKETLDIMLTETVLASGKKIQYGLGLDFGVDKYGRKFYGHGGGGTGFVSHFICYPDLNLASVHFINCRDRNLLNVAGEIAALYTGENVAFPKYSLSDTLTKITTAVSIDSAISFWRSIETKKDSNFNLLNSEIKDFGSDLLVAHRIKEAILFFTKVTETDSTFSDGFAALGEAFSLEGNKGLALRNLKKAQKLKPNDANIQSLILKIEGDQR
;
A
#
# COMPACT_ATOMS: atom_id res chain seq x y z
N GLU A 1 -26.57 -8.67 -8.49
CA GLU A 1 -27.83 -8.13 -9.05
C GLU A 1 -28.54 -9.05 -10.04
N GLN A 2 -27.87 -9.55 -11.08
CA GLN A 2 -28.48 -10.43 -12.10
C GLN A 2 -28.81 -11.86 -11.61
N GLY A 3 -28.76 -12.12 -10.29
CA GLY A 3 -28.96 -13.46 -9.72
C GLY A 3 -27.89 -14.52 -10.04
N LYS A 4 -26.85 -14.18 -10.83
CA LYS A 4 -25.84 -15.15 -11.29
C LYS A 4 -24.80 -15.56 -10.25
N ILE A 5 -24.56 -14.71 -9.26
CA ILE A 5 -23.56 -14.93 -8.20
C ILE A 5 -24.25 -14.78 -6.85
N ASN A 6 -24.02 -15.75 -5.98
CA ASN A 6 -24.30 -15.67 -4.55
C ASN A 6 -22.97 -15.42 -3.82
N LEU A 7 -22.87 -14.28 -3.13
CA LEU A 7 -21.65 -13.85 -2.44
C LEU A 7 -21.23 -14.81 -1.32
N ASP A 8 -22.20 -15.49 -0.71
CA ASP A 8 -21.98 -16.39 0.43
C ASP A 8 -21.81 -17.85 0.01
N SER A 9 -21.84 -18.12 -1.31
CA SER A 9 -21.54 -19.44 -1.86
C SER A 9 -20.04 -19.70 -1.92
N ASN A 10 -19.68 -20.99 -1.87
CA ASN A 10 -18.31 -21.47 -2.08
C ASN A 10 -17.77 -20.96 -3.43
N ALA A 11 -16.66 -20.23 -3.41
CA ALA A 11 -16.05 -19.67 -4.62
C ALA A 11 -15.67 -20.75 -5.66
N ARG A 12 -15.37 -21.97 -5.20
CA ARG A 12 -15.06 -23.12 -6.08
C ARG A 12 -16.24 -23.56 -6.95
N TYR A 13 -17.48 -23.24 -6.58
CA TYR A 13 -18.63 -23.51 -7.47
C TYR A 13 -18.51 -22.75 -8.79
N TYR A 14 -17.95 -21.56 -8.76
CA TYR A 14 -17.69 -20.74 -9.94
C TYR A 14 -16.32 -21.03 -10.58
N LEU A 15 -15.39 -21.58 -9.81
CA LEU A 15 -14.03 -21.93 -10.24
C LEU A 15 -13.75 -23.43 -10.03
N PRO A 16 -14.43 -24.35 -10.73
CA PRO A 16 -14.28 -25.78 -10.47
C PRO A 16 -12.85 -26.31 -10.73
N PHE A 17 -12.07 -25.56 -11.52
CA PHE A 17 -10.72 -25.91 -11.97
C PHE A 17 -9.60 -25.60 -10.96
N ILE A 18 -9.84 -24.81 -9.91
CA ILE A 18 -8.80 -24.58 -8.88
C ILE A 18 -8.61 -25.86 -8.04
N PRO A 19 -7.51 -26.08 -7.33
CA PRO A 19 -7.36 -27.26 -6.46
C PRO A 19 -8.17 -27.13 -5.16
N LYS A 20 -8.59 -28.26 -4.59
CA LYS A 20 -9.36 -28.27 -3.33
C LYS A 20 -8.48 -27.75 -2.21
N LYS A 21 -9.03 -26.86 -1.38
CA LYS A 21 -8.34 -26.28 -0.21
C LYS A 21 -8.74 -26.97 1.08
N LYS A 22 -7.89 -26.79 2.10
CA LYS A 22 -8.16 -27.26 3.47
C LYS A 22 -9.47 -26.71 4.04
N TRP A 23 -9.75 -25.43 3.76
CA TRP A 23 -10.98 -24.75 4.14
C TRP A 23 -11.70 -24.20 2.92
N VAL A 24 -13.03 -24.16 2.99
CA VAL A 24 -13.89 -23.53 1.98
C VAL A 24 -13.94 -22.02 2.25
N PHE A 25 -13.83 -21.21 1.19
CA PHE A 25 -14.01 -19.77 1.24
C PHE A 25 -15.10 -19.32 0.26
N THR A 26 -15.77 -18.22 0.59
CA THR A 26 -16.85 -17.65 -0.22
C THR A 26 -16.36 -16.55 -1.16
N VAL A 27 -17.22 -16.13 -2.10
CA VAL A 27 -16.93 -14.98 -2.97
C VAL A 27 -16.81 -13.69 -2.14
N ARG A 28 -17.66 -13.52 -1.12
CA ARG A 28 -17.58 -12.41 -0.16
C ARG A 28 -16.22 -12.35 0.53
N GLN A 29 -15.69 -13.51 0.92
CA GLN A 29 -14.40 -13.60 1.60
C GLN A 29 -13.21 -13.27 0.69
N LEU A 30 -13.33 -13.44 -0.63
CA LEU A 30 -12.36 -12.91 -1.59
C LEU A 30 -12.46 -11.38 -1.65
N LEU A 31 -13.67 -10.84 -1.81
CA LEU A 31 -13.92 -9.40 -1.95
C LEU A 31 -13.45 -8.59 -0.74
N ASN A 32 -13.61 -9.12 0.47
CA ASN A 32 -13.27 -8.44 1.71
C ASN A 32 -11.94 -8.88 2.36
N HIS A 33 -11.11 -9.63 1.62
CA HIS A 33 -9.78 -10.05 2.07
C HIS A 33 -9.76 -10.92 3.34
N THR A 34 -10.78 -11.76 3.52
CA THR A 34 -10.83 -12.72 4.64
C THR A 34 -10.74 -14.18 4.20
N SER A 35 -10.50 -14.45 2.91
CA SER A 35 -10.39 -15.81 2.33
C SER A 35 -9.15 -16.58 2.76
N GLY A 36 -8.09 -15.91 3.22
CA GLY A 36 -6.80 -16.52 3.49
C GLY A 36 -5.94 -16.77 2.24
N ILE A 37 -6.37 -16.32 1.06
CA ILE A 37 -5.49 -16.23 -0.12
C ILE A 37 -4.32 -15.31 0.22
N ARG A 38 -3.11 -15.73 -0.10
CA ARG A 38 -1.88 -15.00 0.25
C ARG A 38 -1.75 -13.70 -0.54
N SER A 39 -0.96 -12.77 -0.02
CA SER A 39 -0.38 -11.68 -0.82
C SER A 39 0.89 -12.17 -1.55
N TYR A 40 1.67 -11.25 -2.11
CA TYR A 40 2.97 -11.53 -2.72
C TYR A 40 3.93 -12.17 -1.72
N ASN A 41 4.77 -13.08 -2.20
CA ASN A 41 5.79 -13.73 -1.38
C ASN A 41 7.01 -12.82 -1.13
N ASN A 42 7.33 -11.93 -2.08
CA ASN A 42 8.47 -11.02 -2.04
C ASN A 42 8.32 -9.90 -3.09
N GLU A 43 9.27 -8.96 -3.11
CA GLU A 43 9.30 -7.83 -4.06
C GLU A 43 9.51 -8.31 -5.52
N GLU A 44 10.15 -9.46 -5.73
CA GLU A 44 10.32 -10.05 -7.07
C GLU A 44 8.98 -10.52 -7.66
N GLU A 45 8.10 -11.12 -6.86
CA GLU A 45 6.74 -11.48 -7.31
C GLU A 45 5.86 -10.24 -7.46
N PHE A 46 6.05 -9.21 -6.62
CA PHE A 46 5.39 -7.92 -6.81
C PHE A 46 5.81 -7.27 -8.14
N ASN A 47 7.10 -7.30 -8.48
CA ASN A 47 7.66 -6.80 -9.73
C ASN A 47 7.93 -7.93 -10.73
N SER A 48 7.01 -8.91 -10.79
CA SER A 48 7.16 -10.11 -11.62
C SER A 48 7.43 -9.75 -13.07
N LYS A 49 8.37 -10.48 -13.70
CA LYS A 49 8.63 -10.41 -15.15
C LYS A 49 7.97 -11.57 -15.90
N LEU A 50 7.24 -12.43 -15.19
CA LEU A 50 6.51 -13.54 -15.78
C LEU A 50 5.24 -13.01 -16.46
N ASN A 51 5.02 -13.45 -17.68
CA ASN A 51 3.80 -13.19 -18.43
C ASN A 51 2.80 -14.34 -18.25
N PHE A 52 1.59 -14.01 -17.81
CA PHE A 52 0.45 -14.92 -17.74
C PHE A 52 -0.49 -14.61 -18.90
N GLY A 53 -0.68 -15.57 -19.80
CA GLY A 53 -1.43 -15.38 -21.05
C GLY A 53 -2.94 -15.28 -20.86
N SER A 54 -3.45 -15.61 -19.67
CA SER A 54 -4.87 -15.51 -19.34
C SER A 54 -5.12 -15.32 -17.84
N VAL A 55 -6.30 -14.82 -17.48
CA VAL A 55 -6.78 -14.77 -16.08
C VAL A 55 -6.77 -16.16 -15.46
N ARG A 56 -7.12 -17.20 -16.23
CA ARG A 56 -7.08 -18.59 -15.76
C ARG A 56 -5.68 -19.04 -15.31
N GLU A 57 -4.64 -18.68 -16.04
CA GLU A 57 -3.26 -19.00 -15.68
C GLU A 57 -2.83 -18.29 -14.40
N ALA A 58 -3.13 -16.99 -14.27
CA ALA A 58 -2.88 -16.24 -13.04
C ALA A 58 -3.63 -16.83 -11.84
N VAL A 59 -4.91 -17.19 -12.02
CA VAL A 59 -5.73 -17.86 -11.00
C VAL A 59 -5.10 -19.18 -10.58
N LEU A 60 -4.67 -20.03 -11.51
CA LEU A 60 -4.03 -21.32 -11.19
C LEU A 60 -2.69 -21.13 -10.46
N TYR A 61 -1.92 -20.11 -10.85
CA TYR A 61 -0.66 -19.78 -10.20
C TYR A 61 -0.86 -19.39 -8.73
N VAL A 62 -1.85 -18.56 -8.41
CA VAL A 62 -2.17 -18.16 -7.04
C VAL A 62 -2.85 -19.30 -6.28
N ALA A 63 -3.81 -19.96 -6.93
CA ALA A 63 -4.62 -20.98 -6.31
C ALA A 63 -3.89 -22.31 -6.09
N LYS A 64 -2.62 -22.47 -6.44
CA LYS A 64 -1.83 -23.65 -6.01
C LYS A 64 -1.44 -23.59 -4.53
N ASP A 65 -1.29 -22.38 -3.97
CA ASP A 65 -0.73 -22.18 -2.64
C ASP A 65 -1.74 -22.38 -1.51
N SER A 66 -1.27 -22.87 -0.35
CA SER A 66 -2.12 -23.05 0.83
C SER A 66 -2.68 -21.73 1.37
N LEU A 67 -3.88 -21.78 1.94
CA LEU A 67 -4.46 -20.62 2.65
C LEU A 67 -3.60 -20.28 3.88
N LYS A 68 -3.35 -18.99 4.11
CA LYS A 68 -2.54 -18.49 5.23
C LYS A 68 -3.27 -18.55 6.58
N HIS A 69 -4.60 -18.61 6.55
CA HIS A 69 -5.44 -18.78 7.72
C HIS A 69 -6.80 -19.36 7.33
N GLN A 70 -7.59 -19.78 8.32
CA GLN A 70 -8.97 -20.18 8.10
C GLN A 70 -9.80 -18.97 7.62
N PRO A 71 -10.66 -19.13 6.59
CA PRO A 71 -11.48 -18.03 6.08
C PRO A 71 -12.35 -17.39 7.17
N GLY A 72 -12.46 -16.05 7.14
CA GLY A 72 -13.23 -15.26 8.13
C GLY A 72 -12.54 -15.02 9.47
N THR A 73 -11.43 -15.71 9.79
CA THR A 73 -10.76 -15.57 11.10
C THR A 73 -9.75 -14.42 11.17
N LYS A 74 -9.21 -14.01 10.03
CA LYS A 74 -8.25 -12.90 9.90
C LYS A 74 -8.55 -12.09 8.65
N TYR A 75 -8.13 -10.84 8.69
CA TYR A 75 -8.04 -9.96 7.52
C TYR A 75 -6.60 -10.02 6.99
N LEU A 76 -6.46 -10.28 5.69
CA LEU A 76 -5.19 -10.31 4.97
C LEU A 76 -5.42 -9.73 3.58
N TYR A 77 -5.09 -8.44 3.40
CA TYR A 77 -5.19 -7.80 2.10
C TYR A 77 -4.37 -8.56 1.06
N SER A 78 -5.03 -8.98 -0.03
CA SER A 78 -4.41 -9.73 -1.11
C SER A 78 -4.90 -9.21 -2.46
N THR A 79 -4.00 -8.54 -3.19
CA THR A 79 -4.23 -8.22 -4.60
C THR A 79 -4.50 -9.48 -5.42
N LEU A 80 -3.80 -10.57 -5.10
CA LEU A 80 -3.91 -11.85 -5.81
C LEU A 80 -5.26 -12.56 -5.60
N ALA A 81 -5.99 -12.24 -4.53
CA ALA A 81 -7.35 -12.72 -4.33
C ALA A 81 -8.33 -12.19 -5.39
N TYR A 82 -8.03 -11.03 -5.99
CA TYR A 82 -8.85 -10.43 -7.02
C TYR A 82 -8.69 -11.12 -8.39
N ASP A 83 -7.60 -11.87 -8.62
CA ASP A 83 -7.50 -12.73 -9.81
C ASP A 83 -8.57 -13.82 -9.79
N LEU A 84 -8.84 -14.41 -8.62
CA LEU A 84 -9.91 -15.39 -8.46
C LEU A 84 -11.27 -14.74 -8.75
N LEU A 85 -11.48 -13.48 -8.34
CA LEU A 85 -12.72 -12.75 -8.65
C LEU A 85 -12.87 -12.50 -10.16
N ALA A 86 -11.80 -12.15 -10.87
CA ALA A 86 -11.85 -12.04 -12.33
C ALA A 86 -12.15 -13.39 -12.99
N GLY A 87 -11.55 -14.48 -12.51
CA GLY A 87 -11.89 -15.82 -12.98
C GLY A 87 -13.38 -16.14 -12.78
N ILE A 88 -13.99 -15.72 -11.66
CA ILE A 88 -15.43 -15.88 -11.43
C ILE A 88 -16.23 -15.05 -12.45
N VAL A 89 -15.83 -13.80 -12.70
CA VAL A 89 -16.46 -12.94 -13.70
C VAL A 89 -16.41 -13.60 -15.08
N GLU A 90 -15.26 -14.13 -15.51
CA GLU A 90 -15.13 -14.80 -16.81
C GLU A 90 -16.01 -16.05 -16.90
N GLN A 91 -15.98 -16.91 -15.88
CA GLN A 91 -16.78 -18.14 -15.87
C GLN A 91 -18.29 -17.87 -15.87
N VAL A 92 -18.75 -16.86 -15.14
CA VAL A 92 -20.18 -16.56 -15.00
C VAL A 92 -20.73 -15.72 -16.16
N SER A 93 -19.90 -14.84 -16.72
CA SER A 93 -20.31 -13.98 -17.83
C SER A 93 -20.09 -14.62 -19.20
N ASN A 94 -19.22 -15.63 -19.30
CA ASN A 94 -18.73 -16.17 -20.56
C ASN A 94 -18.14 -15.09 -21.49
N SER A 95 -17.42 -14.14 -20.90
CA SER A 95 -16.70 -13.06 -21.58
C SER A 95 -15.33 -12.92 -20.91
N SER A 96 -14.32 -12.42 -21.63
CA SER A 96 -13.06 -12.11 -20.96
C SER A 96 -13.26 -11.01 -19.92
N PHE A 97 -12.37 -10.96 -18.91
CA PHE A 97 -12.45 -9.93 -17.87
C PHE A 97 -12.34 -8.51 -18.46
N GLU A 98 -11.47 -8.33 -19.46
CA GLU A 98 -11.31 -7.07 -20.19
C GLU A 98 -12.60 -6.64 -20.89
N GLU A 99 -13.23 -7.53 -21.66
CA GLU A 99 -14.50 -7.24 -22.34
C GLU A 99 -15.62 -6.94 -21.36
N TYR A 100 -15.66 -7.67 -20.24
CA TYR A 100 -16.67 -7.45 -19.21
C TYR A 100 -16.54 -6.05 -18.60
N LEU A 101 -15.33 -5.62 -18.25
CA LEU A 101 -15.07 -4.26 -17.75
C LEU A 101 -15.41 -3.20 -18.80
N GLN A 102 -14.97 -3.38 -20.03
CA GLN A 102 -15.23 -2.42 -21.11
C GLN A 102 -16.73 -2.21 -21.30
N LYS A 103 -17.49 -3.31 -21.41
CA LYS A 103 -18.93 -3.27 -21.69
C LYS A 103 -19.76 -2.78 -20.52
N ASN A 104 -19.51 -3.32 -19.32
CA ASN A 104 -20.43 -3.16 -18.18
C ASN A 104 -20.01 -2.04 -17.22
N ILE A 105 -18.77 -1.55 -17.31
CA ILE A 105 -18.25 -0.49 -16.43
C ILE A 105 -17.81 0.70 -17.27
N PHE A 106 -16.76 0.56 -18.08
CA PHE A 106 -16.10 1.70 -18.72
C PHE A 106 -17.02 2.41 -19.72
N ASN A 107 -17.66 1.69 -20.64
CA ASN A 107 -18.59 2.28 -21.60
C ASN A 107 -19.84 2.87 -20.93
N VAL A 108 -20.31 2.29 -19.82
CA VAL A 108 -21.51 2.76 -19.11
C VAL A 108 -21.31 4.16 -18.57
N VAL A 109 -20.13 4.48 -18.06
CA VAL A 109 -19.80 5.81 -17.50
C VAL A 109 -18.90 6.65 -18.41
N GLY A 110 -18.54 6.16 -19.60
CA GLY A 110 -17.75 6.90 -20.58
C GLY A 110 -16.27 7.04 -20.23
N MET A 111 -15.68 6.02 -19.61
CA MET A 111 -14.26 5.93 -19.27
C MET A 111 -13.42 5.47 -20.48
N ASN A 112 -13.25 6.33 -21.46
CA ASN A 112 -12.69 5.97 -22.78
C ASN A 112 -11.15 5.81 -22.78
N SER A 113 -10.48 6.27 -21.73
CA SER A 113 -9.02 6.18 -21.56
C SER A 113 -8.61 5.04 -20.62
N THR A 114 -9.56 4.41 -19.94
CA THR A 114 -9.31 3.32 -18.99
C THR A 114 -9.16 1.97 -19.70
N LYS A 115 -8.14 1.18 -19.30
CA LYS A 115 -7.87 -0.15 -19.87
C LYS A 115 -6.95 -0.99 -18.98
N LEU A 116 -6.84 -2.28 -19.27
CA LEU A 116 -5.87 -3.17 -18.62
C LEU A 116 -4.44 -2.91 -19.10
N ASP A 117 -3.49 -2.97 -18.18
CA ASP A 117 -2.07 -2.70 -18.42
C ASP A 117 -1.30 -3.96 -18.85
N TYR A 118 -1.47 -4.35 -20.10
CA TYR A 118 -0.70 -5.44 -20.67
C TYR A 118 0.67 -4.93 -21.14
N HIS A 119 1.74 -5.50 -20.58
CA HIS A 119 3.12 -5.09 -20.86
C HIS A 119 3.46 -5.15 -22.36
N ASN A 120 2.95 -6.14 -23.09
CA ASN A 120 3.23 -6.36 -24.51
C ASN A 120 2.41 -5.46 -25.47
N ARG A 121 1.51 -4.61 -24.96
CA ARG A 121 0.68 -3.73 -25.79
C ARG A 121 1.26 -2.31 -25.83
N ILE A 122 1.21 -1.69 -27.00
CA ILE A 122 1.48 -0.26 -27.14
C ILE A 122 0.26 0.50 -26.62
N ILE A 123 0.44 1.26 -25.54
CA ILE A 123 -0.61 2.06 -24.92
C ILE A 123 -0.25 3.54 -25.10
N PRO A 124 -0.95 4.28 -25.97
CA PRO A 124 -0.74 5.71 -26.14
C PRO A 124 -0.93 6.45 -24.81
N ASN A 125 -0.07 7.45 -24.56
CA ASN A 125 -0.09 8.29 -23.36
C ASN A 125 0.12 7.54 -22.02
N ARG A 126 0.64 6.31 -22.05
CA ARG A 126 1.09 5.61 -20.83
C ARG A 126 2.30 6.35 -20.25
N THR A 127 2.16 6.87 -19.04
CA THR A 127 3.27 7.52 -18.32
C THR A 127 4.30 6.48 -17.87
N SER A 128 5.57 6.88 -17.83
CA SER A 128 6.62 6.14 -17.10
C SER A 128 6.37 6.25 -15.59
N GLY A 129 6.72 5.19 -14.85
CA GLY A 129 6.70 5.15 -13.40
C GLY A 129 8.12 5.35 -12.84
N TYR A 130 8.21 6.02 -11.70
CA TYR A 130 9.47 6.35 -11.04
C TYR A 130 9.51 5.86 -9.60
N GLU A 131 10.71 5.59 -9.10
CA GLU A 131 10.96 5.34 -7.68
C GLU A 131 12.16 6.17 -7.24
N LYS A 132 12.40 6.24 -5.93
CA LYS A 132 13.61 6.85 -5.39
C LYS A 132 14.54 5.76 -4.89
N ASN A 133 15.79 5.80 -5.35
CA ASN A 133 16.82 4.88 -4.88
C ASN A 133 17.26 5.19 -3.43
N SER A 134 18.23 4.42 -2.92
CA SER A 134 18.80 4.59 -1.58
C SER A 134 19.44 5.96 -1.34
N PHE A 135 19.81 6.70 -2.40
CA PHE A 135 20.31 8.08 -2.33
C PHE A 135 19.21 9.12 -2.53
N ARG A 136 17.94 8.68 -2.56
CA ARG A 136 16.76 9.53 -2.76
C ARG A 136 16.73 10.26 -4.10
N ALA A 137 17.51 9.79 -5.07
CA ALA A 137 17.45 10.25 -6.46
C ALA A 137 16.36 9.49 -7.22
N PHE A 138 15.70 10.17 -8.15
CA PHE A 138 14.71 9.53 -9.01
C PHE A 138 15.37 8.55 -9.98
N GLU A 139 14.76 7.39 -10.13
CA GLU A 139 15.09 6.40 -11.15
C GLU A 139 13.82 5.82 -11.76
N ASN A 140 13.96 5.18 -12.92
CA ASN A 140 12.84 4.46 -13.52
C ASN A 140 12.46 3.29 -12.61
N ALA A 141 11.16 3.13 -12.40
CA ALA A 141 10.66 1.99 -11.64
C ALA A 141 11.01 0.67 -12.36
N PRO A 142 11.15 -0.44 -11.61
CA PRO A 142 11.39 -1.75 -12.21
C PRO A 142 10.33 -2.11 -13.25
N LEU A 143 10.75 -2.89 -14.26
CA LEU A 143 9.78 -3.50 -15.16
C LEU A 143 8.95 -4.54 -14.38
N ALA A 144 7.63 -4.39 -14.41
CA ALA A 144 6.68 -5.35 -13.86
C ALA A 144 5.61 -5.71 -14.91
N ASP A 145 5.50 -6.99 -15.24
CA ASP A 145 4.38 -7.54 -15.98
C ASP A 145 3.20 -7.74 -15.01
N LEU A 146 2.11 -7.00 -15.23
CA LEU A 146 0.98 -6.97 -14.31
C LEU A 146 -0.02 -8.10 -14.54
N SER A 147 0.21 -9.00 -15.51
CA SER A 147 -0.71 -10.10 -15.85
C SER A 147 -1.05 -11.03 -14.69
N ILE A 148 -0.18 -11.14 -13.68
CA ILE A 148 -0.44 -11.86 -12.42
C ILE A 148 -1.42 -11.15 -11.48
N LYS A 149 -1.74 -9.87 -11.72
CA LYS A 149 -2.48 -9.01 -10.79
C LYS A 149 -3.37 -7.97 -11.48
N LEU A 150 -3.71 -8.17 -12.75
CA LEU A 150 -4.49 -7.20 -13.55
C LEU A 150 -5.79 -6.76 -12.84
N PRO A 151 -6.62 -7.67 -12.31
CA PRO A 151 -7.88 -7.32 -11.64
C PRO A 151 -7.70 -6.60 -10.32
N GLY A 152 -6.58 -6.82 -9.63
CA GLY A 152 -6.31 -6.23 -8.32
C GLY A 152 -5.44 -4.96 -8.36
N GLY A 153 -4.77 -4.67 -9.47
CA GLY A 153 -3.86 -3.52 -9.55
C GLY A 153 -3.23 -3.22 -10.91
N GLY A 154 -3.78 -3.72 -12.02
CA GLY A 154 -3.25 -3.51 -13.37
C GLY A 154 -4.20 -2.78 -14.31
N ILE A 155 -4.92 -1.77 -13.81
CA ILE A 155 -5.80 -0.91 -14.61
C ILE A 155 -5.14 0.46 -14.76
N LEU A 156 -4.95 0.91 -16.00
CA LEU A 156 -4.57 2.29 -16.32
C LEU A 156 -5.82 3.14 -16.49
N SER A 157 -5.79 4.39 -16.02
CA SER A 157 -6.88 5.35 -16.14
C SER A 157 -6.34 6.78 -16.15
N THR A 158 -7.22 7.75 -16.37
CA THR A 158 -6.98 9.17 -16.05
C THR A 158 -7.81 9.60 -14.84
N VAL A 159 -7.50 10.78 -14.30
CA VAL A 159 -8.24 11.40 -13.19
C VAL A 159 -9.70 11.64 -13.61
N GLU A 160 -9.92 12.13 -14.83
CA GLU A 160 -11.25 12.40 -15.39
C GLU A 160 -12.10 11.13 -15.49
N ASP A 161 -11.51 10.03 -15.98
CA ASP A 161 -12.24 8.77 -16.10
C ASP A 161 -12.55 8.17 -14.73
N LEU A 162 -11.64 8.26 -13.76
CA LEU A 162 -11.94 7.78 -12.41
C LEU A 162 -12.99 8.67 -11.70
N LEU A 163 -13.05 9.98 -12.00
CA LEU A 163 -14.15 10.83 -11.56
C LEU A 163 -15.49 10.43 -12.18
N LYS A 164 -15.53 10.01 -13.45
CA LYS A 164 -16.74 9.45 -14.08
C LYS A 164 -17.16 8.14 -13.41
N PHE A 165 -16.22 7.27 -13.05
CA PHE A 165 -16.48 6.07 -12.27
C PHE A 165 -17.10 6.41 -10.92
N SER A 166 -16.47 7.31 -10.16
CA SER A 166 -16.97 7.79 -8.86
C SER A 166 -18.39 8.35 -8.96
N ASN A 167 -18.64 9.18 -9.98
CA ASN A 167 -19.98 9.71 -10.23
C ASN A 167 -20.98 8.61 -10.59
N GLY A 168 -20.59 7.63 -11.40
CA GLY A 168 -21.43 6.48 -11.74
C GLY A 168 -21.78 5.59 -10.55
N LEU A 169 -20.90 5.47 -9.55
CA LEU A 169 -21.19 4.80 -8.28
C LEU A 169 -22.15 5.62 -7.41
N MET A 170 -21.87 6.91 -7.20
CA MET A 170 -22.69 7.80 -6.37
C MET A 170 -24.12 7.95 -6.92
N GLN A 171 -24.27 8.00 -8.25
CA GLN A 171 -25.57 8.10 -8.93
C GLN A 171 -26.23 6.73 -9.18
N HIS A 172 -25.64 5.64 -8.68
CA HIS A 172 -26.18 4.28 -8.83
C HIS A 172 -26.38 3.85 -10.30
N LYS A 173 -25.57 4.38 -11.21
CA LYS A 173 -25.59 4.05 -12.64
C LYS A 173 -24.92 2.71 -12.92
N LEU A 174 -23.86 2.40 -12.18
CA LEU A 174 -23.10 1.15 -12.33
C LEU A 174 -23.71 -0.02 -11.55
N ILE A 175 -24.23 0.28 -10.36
CA ILE A 175 -24.83 -0.67 -9.43
C ILE A 175 -25.95 0.01 -8.67
N LYS A 176 -26.94 -0.77 -8.21
CA LYS A 176 -28.01 -0.29 -7.34
C LYS A 176 -27.47 0.23 -6.01
N LYS A 177 -28.24 1.14 -5.39
CA LYS A 177 -27.94 1.65 -4.06
C LYS A 177 -27.74 0.51 -3.05
N GLU A 178 -28.60 -0.50 -3.05
CA GLU A 178 -28.52 -1.61 -2.09
C GLU A 178 -27.24 -2.42 -2.27
N THR A 179 -26.75 -2.56 -3.51
CA THR A 179 -25.48 -3.22 -3.80
C THR A 179 -24.30 -2.38 -3.28
N LEU A 180 -24.35 -1.06 -3.47
CA LEU A 180 -23.33 -0.16 -2.90
C LEU A 180 -23.34 -0.19 -1.37
N ASP A 181 -24.52 -0.19 -0.73
CA ASP A 181 -24.64 -0.32 0.73
C ASP A 181 -24.01 -1.63 1.24
N ILE A 182 -24.19 -2.75 0.51
CA ILE A 182 -23.49 -4.01 0.79
C ILE A 182 -21.97 -3.88 0.64
N MET A 183 -21.51 -3.18 -0.40
CA MET A 183 -20.07 -2.94 -0.61
C MET A 183 -19.44 -2.09 0.49
N LEU A 184 -20.22 -1.25 1.15
CA LEU A 184 -19.79 -0.35 2.24
C LEU A 184 -20.10 -0.89 3.65
N THR A 185 -20.51 -2.16 3.75
CA THR A 185 -20.76 -2.80 5.04
C THR A 185 -19.43 -3.29 5.66
N GLU A 186 -19.23 -3.00 6.95
CA GLU A 186 -18.03 -3.40 7.69
C GLU A 186 -17.79 -4.91 7.66
N THR A 187 -16.54 -5.30 7.41
CA THR A 187 -16.12 -6.68 7.56
C THR A 187 -16.00 -7.02 9.05
N VAL A 188 -16.73 -8.06 9.46
CA VAL A 188 -16.69 -8.60 10.83
C VAL A 188 -15.99 -9.96 10.80
N LEU A 189 -14.88 -10.07 11.52
CA LEU A 189 -14.16 -11.33 11.68
C LEU A 189 -14.90 -12.26 12.63
N ALA A 190 -14.59 -13.55 12.59
CA ALA A 190 -15.16 -14.56 13.50
C ALA A 190 -14.96 -14.23 15.00
N SER A 191 -13.95 -13.42 15.34
CA SER A 191 -13.70 -12.92 16.68
C SER A 191 -14.62 -11.76 17.11
N GLY A 192 -15.47 -11.25 16.22
CA GLY A 192 -16.23 -10.01 16.40
C GLY A 192 -15.44 -8.73 16.08
N LYS A 193 -14.14 -8.84 15.79
CA LYS A 193 -13.32 -7.68 15.39
C LYS A 193 -13.84 -7.10 14.07
N LYS A 194 -14.11 -5.79 14.07
CA LYS A 194 -14.50 -5.02 12.88
C LYS A 194 -13.27 -4.52 12.12
N ILE A 195 -13.37 -4.52 10.81
CA ILE A 195 -12.37 -4.02 9.87
C ILE A 195 -13.04 -2.95 9.00
N GLN A 196 -12.38 -1.80 8.84
CA GLN A 196 -12.81 -0.69 7.98
C GLN A 196 -12.56 -0.99 6.51
N TYR A 197 -13.03 -2.15 6.05
CA TYR A 197 -12.93 -2.62 4.67
C TYR A 197 -14.21 -3.35 4.31
N GLY A 198 -14.79 -2.99 3.17
CA GLY A 198 -16.01 -3.57 2.64
C GLY A 198 -15.74 -4.59 1.54
N LEU A 199 -16.46 -4.48 0.43
CA LEU A 199 -16.23 -5.30 -0.77
C LEU A 199 -15.50 -4.46 -1.82
N GLY A 200 -14.17 -4.40 -1.72
CA GLY A 200 -13.32 -3.65 -2.65
C GLY A 200 -13.17 -2.15 -2.37
N LEU A 201 -13.71 -1.66 -1.26
CA LEU A 201 -13.62 -0.27 -0.84
C LEU A 201 -13.24 -0.15 0.63
N ASP A 202 -12.34 0.78 0.91
CA ASP A 202 -12.13 1.34 2.24
C ASP A 202 -13.20 2.40 2.51
N PHE A 203 -13.52 2.63 3.79
CA PHE A 203 -14.43 3.70 4.18
C PHE A 203 -14.17 4.14 5.62
N GLY A 204 -14.62 5.35 5.94
CA GLY A 204 -14.42 5.90 7.27
C GLY A 204 -15.05 7.27 7.44
N VAL A 205 -14.57 7.96 8.47
CA VAL A 205 -14.91 9.34 8.77
C VAL A 205 -13.61 10.12 8.82
N ASP A 206 -13.52 11.21 8.08
CA ASP A 206 -12.33 12.04 8.09
C ASP A 206 -12.25 12.93 9.34
N LYS A 207 -11.16 13.69 9.48
CA LYS A 207 -10.93 14.57 10.63
C LYS A 207 -11.97 15.70 10.79
N TYR A 208 -12.81 15.93 9.79
CA TYR A 208 -13.88 16.93 9.78
C TYR A 208 -15.26 16.29 10.03
N GLY A 209 -15.33 15.01 10.36
CA GLY A 209 -16.58 14.31 10.64
C GLY A 209 -17.33 13.85 9.38
N ARG A 210 -16.70 13.90 8.21
CA ARG A 210 -17.37 13.57 6.93
C ARG A 210 -17.16 12.11 6.58
N LYS A 211 -18.25 11.42 6.25
CA LYS A 211 -18.20 10.03 5.80
C LYS A 211 -17.61 9.96 4.40
N PHE A 212 -16.71 9.01 4.19
CA PHE A 212 -16.13 8.75 2.89
C PHE A 212 -16.02 7.25 2.60
N TYR A 213 -15.96 6.93 1.32
CA TYR A 213 -15.46 5.65 0.84
C TYR A 213 -14.47 5.86 -0.30
N GLY A 214 -13.56 4.93 -0.52
CA GLY A 214 -12.49 5.10 -1.50
C GLY A 214 -11.56 3.90 -1.54
N HIS A 215 -10.42 4.07 -2.17
CA HIS A 215 -9.32 3.11 -2.08
C HIS A 215 -8.00 3.78 -2.52
N GLY A 216 -6.91 3.46 -1.83
CA GLY A 216 -5.55 3.80 -2.26
C GLY A 216 -4.98 2.74 -3.20
N GLY A 217 -4.24 3.13 -4.23
CA GLY A 217 -3.54 2.19 -5.11
C GLY A 217 -2.04 2.39 -5.01
N GLY A 218 -1.30 1.30 -4.81
CA GLY A 218 0.16 1.27 -4.87
C GLY A 218 0.62 0.25 -5.90
N GLY A 219 1.35 0.72 -6.91
CA GLY A 219 1.94 -0.09 -7.97
C GLY A 219 3.42 0.20 -8.13
N THR A 220 4.09 -0.58 -8.97
CA THR A 220 5.49 -0.38 -9.34
C THR A 220 5.67 0.99 -9.98
N GLY A 221 6.29 1.94 -9.28
CA GLY A 221 6.43 3.32 -9.75
C GLY A 221 5.18 4.21 -9.75
N PHE A 222 4.05 3.77 -9.18
CA PHE A 222 2.80 4.54 -9.22
C PHE A 222 2.06 4.50 -7.89
N VAL A 223 1.43 5.62 -7.55
CA VAL A 223 0.44 5.69 -6.47
C VAL A 223 -0.79 6.45 -6.93
N SER A 224 -1.94 5.98 -6.47
CA SER A 224 -3.23 6.61 -6.72
C SER A 224 -4.04 6.68 -5.44
N HIS A 225 -4.94 7.64 -5.36
CA HIS A 225 -5.96 7.67 -4.33
C HIS A 225 -7.24 8.22 -4.94
N PHE A 226 -8.36 7.53 -4.70
CA PHE A 226 -9.68 8.10 -4.94
C PHE A 226 -10.51 8.03 -3.67
N ILE A 227 -11.31 9.07 -3.47
CA ILE A 227 -12.19 9.20 -2.31
C ILE A 227 -13.49 9.86 -2.74
N CYS A 228 -14.61 9.34 -2.24
CA CYS A 228 -15.96 9.81 -2.48
C CYS A 228 -16.60 10.19 -1.15
N TYR A 229 -17.20 11.38 -1.10
CA TYR A 229 -18.00 11.92 0.00
C TYR A 229 -19.47 11.98 -0.45
N PRO A 230 -20.25 10.91 -0.25
CA PRO A 230 -21.61 10.81 -0.79
C PRO A 230 -22.53 11.92 -0.27
N ASP A 231 -22.42 12.28 1.01
CA ASP A 231 -23.24 13.33 1.64
C ASP A 231 -22.98 14.72 1.04
N LEU A 232 -21.83 14.91 0.38
CA LEU A 232 -21.44 16.15 -0.28
C LEU A 232 -21.55 16.10 -1.81
N ASN A 233 -21.94 14.96 -2.37
CA ASN A 233 -21.87 14.67 -3.80
C ASN A 233 -20.49 15.06 -4.41
N LEU A 234 -19.43 14.71 -3.70
CA LEU A 234 -18.05 15.11 -4.02
C LEU A 234 -17.18 13.87 -4.19
N ALA A 235 -16.35 13.88 -5.23
CA ALA A 235 -15.27 12.91 -5.39
C ALA A 235 -13.95 13.64 -5.63
N SER A 236 -12.86 13.09 -5.13
CA SER A 236 -11.50 13.59 -5.35
C SER A 236 -10.60 12.43 -5.74
N VAL A 237 -9.79 12.65 -6.77
CA VAL A 237 -8.89 11.66 -7.36
C VAL A 237 -7.53 12.29 -7.53
N HIS A 238 -6.49 11.53 -7.22
CA HIS A 238 -5.10 11.97 -7.33
C HIS A 238 -4.21 10.81 -7.75
N PHE A 239 -3.39 11.03 -8.78
CA PHE A 239 -2.40 10.07 -9.28
C PHE A 239 -0.99 10.68 -9.22
N ILE A 240 -0.02 9.86 -8.84
CA ILE A 240 1.41 10.18 -8.88
C ILE A 240 2.13 9.04 -9.60
N ASN A 241 2.99 9.38 -10.55
CA ASN A 241 3.89 8.46 -11.22
C ASN A 241 5.21 8.27 -10.44
N CYS A 242 5.15 8.30 -9.11
CA CYS A 242 6.28 7.97 -8.26
C CYS A 242 5.81 7.16 -7.05
N ARG A 243 6.42 5.99 -6.82
CA ARG A 243 6.28 5.27 -5.54
C ARG A 243 7.34 5.81 -4.58
N ASP A 244 6.89 6.38 -3.47
CA ASP A 244 7.75 7.00 -2.45
C ASP A 244 7.10 6.87 -1.05
N ARG A 245 7.87 7.15 0.01
CA ARG A 245 7.41 7.08 1.41
C ARG A 245 6.48 8.21 1.86
N ASN A 246 6.49 9.34 1.14
CA ASN A 246 5.76 10.56 1.53
C ASN A 246 4.52 10.80 0.66
N LEU A 247 3.64 9.80 0.60
CA LEU A 247 2.45 9.84 -0.22
C LEU A 247 1.23 10.04 0.68
N LEU A 248 1.05 11.29 1.10
CA LEU A 248 -0.05 11.77 1.93
C LEU A 248 -1.42 11.48 1.31
N ASN A 249 -2.48 11.65 2.11
CA ASN A 249 -3.88 11.65 1.64
C ASN A 249 -4.21 12.93 0.84
N VAL A 250 -3.50 13.14 -0.27
CA VAL A 250 -3.66 14.35 -1.11
C VAL A 250 -5.08 14.46 -1.65
N ALA A 251 -5.72 13.35 -2.02
CA ALA A 251 -7.12 13.37 -2.49
C ALA A 251 -8.07 13.92 -1.40
N GLY A 252 -7.94 13.48 -0.15
CA GLY A 252 -8.73 14.00 0.98
C GLY A 252 -8.41 15.46 1.30
N GLU A 253 -7.15 15.88 1.16
CA GLU A 253 -6.73 17.27 1.32
C GLU A 253 -7.32 18.19 0.24
N ILE A 254 -7.32 17.76 -1.02
CA ILE A 254 -7.98 18.47 -2.13
C ILE A 254 -9.48 18.60 -1.83
N ALA A 255 -10.13 17.53 -1.36
CA ALA A 255 -11.55 17.58 -1.00
C ALA A 255 -11.81 18.53 0.17
N ALA A 256 -10.92 18.58 1.17
CA ALA A 256 -11.00 19.51 2.28
C ALA A 256 -10.86 20.97 1.81
N LEU A 257 -9.87 21.27 0.95
CA LEU A 257 -9.72 22.60 0.34
C LEU A 257 -10.97 23.02 -0.44
N TYR A 258 -11.54 22.11 -1.24
CA TYR A 258 -12.74 22.38 -2.02
C TYR A 258 -13.95 22.74 -1.13
N THR A 259 -14.07 22.15 0.05
CA THR A 259 -15.15 22.43 1.01
C THR A 259 -14.86 23.63 1.93
N GLY A 260 -13.78 24.38 1.68
CA GLY A 260 -13.43 25.57 2.46
C GLY A 260 -12.68 25.29 3.76
N GLU A 261 -12.17 24.06 3.95
CA GLU A 261 -11.38 23.73 5.12
C GLU A 261 -9.95 24.26 5.00
N ASN A 262 -9.36 24.65 6.13
CA ASN A 262 -7.96 25.00 6.17
C ASN A 262 -7.09 23.73 6.20
N VAL A 263 -6.25 23.56 5.18
CA VAL A 263 -5.33 22.43 5.05
C VAL A 263 -3.90 22.92 5.21
N ALA A 264 -3.13 22.22 6.03
CA ALA A 264 -1.71 22.51 6.16
C ALA A 264 -0.98 22.12 4.87
N PHE A 265 -0.26 23.06 4.27
CA PHE A 265 0.55 22.77 3.10
C PHE A 265 1.67 21.78 3.43
N PRO A 266 2.04 20.91 2.47
CA PRO A 266 3.11 19.94 2.66
C PRO A 266 4.42 20.68 2.99
N LYS A 267 5.09 20.17 4.02
CA LYS A 267 6.41 20.66 4.45
C LYS A 267 7.51 19.93 3.70
N TYR A 268 8.69 20.54 3.61
CA TYR A 268 9.86 19.87 3.06
C TYR A 268 10.23 18.66 3.91
N SER A 269 10.50 17.53 3.26
CA SER A 269 11.06 16.36 3.95
C SER A 269 12.45 16.70 4.46
N LEU A 270 12.60 16.64 5.79
CA LEU A 270 13.89 16.77 6.44
C LEU A 270 14.80 15.61 5.99
N SER A 271 14.27 14.39 5.90
CA SER A 271 15.04 13.22 5.49
C SER A 271 15.66 13.36 4.10
N ASP A 272 14.86 13.78 3.11
CA ASP A 272 15.36 13.99 1.74
C ASP A 272 16.40 15.13 1.69
N THR A 273 16.24 16.15 2.53
CA THR A 273 17.18 17.28 2.63
C THR A 273 18.51 16.84 3.26
N LEU A 274 18.46 16.08 4.35
CA LEU A 274 19.64 15.53 5.00
C LEU A 274 20.39 14.57 4.07
N THR A 275 19.68 13.75 3.30
CA THR A 275 20.28 12.88 2.28
C THR A 275 21.05 13.68 1.25
N LYS A 276 20.45 14.76 0.72
CA LYS A 276 21.11 15.66 -0.24
C LYS A 276 22.37 16.29 0.34
N ILE A 277 22.31 16.81 1.57
CA ILE A 277 23.48 17.42 2.24
C ILE A 277 24.58 16.38 2.47
N THR A 278 24.22 15.18 2.91
CA THR A 278 25.18 14.11 3.20
C THR A 278 25.90 13.61 1.94
N THR A 279 25.19 13.58 0.80
CA THR A 279 25.76 13.17 -0.49
C THR A 279 26.57 14.29 -1.14
N ALA A 280 26.15 15.56 -1.00
CA ALA A 280 26.83 16.70 -1.60
C ALA A 280 28.02 17.21 -0.77
N VAL A 281 27.98 17.07 0.55
CA VAL A 281 28.96 17.67 1.48
C VAL A 281 29.50 16.63 2.46
N SER A 282 28.75 16.33 3.53
CA SER A 282 29.15 15.36 4.55
C SER A 282 28.02 15.07 5.54
N ILE A 283 28.14 13.96 6.28
CA ILE A 283 27.23 13.63 7.38
C ILE A 283 27.27 14.66 8.51
N ASP A 284 28.43 15.24 8.82
CA ASP A 284 28.56 16.29 9.84
C ASP A 284 27.79 17.56 9.47
N SER A 285 27.77 17.90 8.18
CA SER A 285 26.99 19.03 7.65
C SER A 285 25.49 18.76 7.80
N ALA A 286 25.05 17.53 7.51
CA ALA A 286 23.66 17.13 7.70
C ALA A 286 23.24 17.16 9.18
N ILE A 287 24.07 16.63 10.10
CA ILE A 287 23.82 16.70 11.54
C ILE A 287 23.73 18.14 12.02
N SER A 288 24.64 19.01 11.56
CA SER A 288 24.64 20.43 11.90
C SER A 288 23.38 21.15 11.41
N PHE A 289 22.95 20.84 10.18
CA PHE A 289 21.71 21.36 9.61
C PHE A 289 20.48 20.89 10.41
N TRP A 290 20.37 19.59 10.67
CA TRP A 290 19.31 18.99 11.48
C TRP A 290 19.17 19.70 12.84
N ARG A 291 20.27 19.85 13.57
CA ARG A 291 20.28 20.53 14.88
C ARG A 291 19.82 21.99 14.79
N SER A 292 20.25 22.72 13.76
CA SER A 292 19.80 24.10 13.54
C SER A 292 18.28 24.16 13.31
N ILE A 293 17.75 23.27 12.48
CA ILE A 293 16.33 23.22 12.13
C ILE A 293 15.46 22.82 13.33
N GLU A 294 15.87 21.82 14.12
CA GLU A 294 15.16 21.45 15.35
C GLU A 294 15.19 22.55 16.40
N THR A 295 16.35 23.19 16.62
CA THR A 295 16.50 24.28 17.60
C THR A 295 15.58 25.44 17.26
N LYS A 296 15.49 25.80 15.97
CA LYS A 296 14.63 26.88 15.49
C LYS A 296 13.16 26.48 15.38
N LYS A 297 12.84 25.18 15.46
CA LYS A 297 11.52 24.62 15.13
C LYS A 297 11.01 25.15 13.78
N ASP A 298 11.86 25.07 12.74
CA ASP A 298 11.56 25.63 11.42
C ASP A 298 10.24 25.03 10.87
N SER A 299 9.25 25.89 10.66
CA SER A 299 7.92 25.47 10.24
C SER A 299 7.86 24.98 8.80
N ASN A 300 8.90 25.22 8.00
CA ASN A 300 8.99 24.77 6.61
C ASN A 300 9.31 23.28 6.47
N PHE A 301 9.85 22.64 7.51
CA PHE A 301 10.27 21.24 7.47
C PHE A 301 9.35 20.33 8.27
N ASN A 302 9.18 19.10 7.79
CA ASN A 302 8.60 18.03 8.57
C ASN A 302 9.60 17.59 9.65
N LEU A 303 9.28 17.82 10.92
CA LEU A 303 10.15 17.51 12.07
C LEU A 303 9.65 16.30 12.87
N LEU A 304 8.82 15.45 12.26
CA LEU A 304 8.40 14.21 12.91
C LEU A 304 9.59 13.27 13.07
N ASN A 305 9.63 12.52 14.18
CA ASN A 305 10.65 11.52 14.45
C ASN A 305 10.78 10.45 13.34
N SER A 306 9.73 10.26 12.53
CA SER A 306 9.79 9.41 11.33
C SER A 306 10.80 9.91 10.31
N GLU A 307 10.96 11.22 10.11
CA GLU A 307 11.94 11.77 9.16
C GLU A 307 13.38 11.48 9.60
N ILE A 308 13.65 11.54 10.91
CA ILE A 308 14.93 11.20 11.50
C ILE A 308 15.24 9.72 11.31
N LYS A 309 14.25 8.86 11.60
CA LYS A 309 14.36 7.42 11.38
C LYS A 309 14.62 7.11 9.91
N ASP A 310 13.83 7.69 9.01
CA ASP A 310 13.88 7.46 7.57
C ASP A 310 15.26 7.83 6.98
N PHE A 311 15.82 8.97 7.38
CA PHE A 311 17.16 9.37 6.92
C PHE A 311 18.24 8.39 7.36
N GLY A 312 18.23 8.00 8.64
CA GLY A 312 19.22 7.05 9.13
C GLY A 312 19.03 5.64 8.53
N SER A 313 17.79 5.23 8.24
CA SER A 313 17.53 4.00 7.49
C SER A 313 18.03 4.07 6.05
N ASP A 314 17.91 5.20 5.36
CA ASP A 314 18.48 5.37 4.02
C ASP A 314 19.99 5.20 4.02
N LEU A 315 20.69 5.72 5.03
CA LEU A 315 22.13 5.52 5.19
C LEU A 315 22.47 4.03 5.31
N LEU A 316 21.68 3.25 6.05
CA LEU A 316 21.89 1.81 6.19
C LEU A 316 21.67 1.07 4.86
N VAL A 317 20.59 1.39 4.14
CA VAL A 317 20.30 0.80 2.82
C VAL A 317 21.37 1.18 1.79
N ALA A 318 21.92 2.39 1.86
CA ALA A 318 23.03 2.85 1.04
C ALA A 318 24.40 2.28 1.50
N HIS A 319 24.44 1.34 2.45
CA HIS A 319 25.66 0.77 3.04
C HIS A 319 26.60 1.79 3.71
N ARG A 320 26.10 2.97 4.09
CA ARG A 320 26.84 4.02 4.84
C ARG A 320 26.75 3.80 6.35
N ILE A 321 27.09 2.57 6.80
CA ILE A 321 26.86 2.09 8.16
C ILE A 321 27.48 2.99 9.24
N LYS A 322 28.73 3.42 9.06
CA LYS A 322 29.44 4.28 10.03
C LYS A 322 28.75 5.63 10.21
N GLU A 323 28.19 6.18 9.14
CA GLU A 323 27.49 7.46 9.19
C GLU A 323 26.12 7.32 9.85
N ALA A 324 25.42 6.21 9.61
CA ALA A 324 24.19 5.88 10.32
C ALA A 324 24.43 5.75 11.83
N ILE A 325 25.52 5.07 12.24
CA ILE A 325 25.92 4.96 13.66
C ILE A 325 26.20 6.35 14.26
N LEU A 326 26.98 7.18 13.57
CA LEU A 326 27.29 8.55 14.01
C LEU A 326 26.00 9.36 14.17
N PHE A 327 25.14 9.35 13.16
CA PHE A 327 23.87 10.07 13.16
C PHE A 327 22.96 9.62 14.31
N PHE A 328 22.67 8.32 14.42
CA PHE A 328 21.76 7.83 15.45
C PHE A 328 22.33 7.96 16.86
N THR A 329 23.66 7.95 17.02
CA THR A 329 24.30 8.29 18.29
C THR A 329 24.02 9.75 18.66
N LYS A 330 24.16 10.70 17.72
CA LYS A 330 23.81 12.11 17.97
C LYS A 330 22.32 12.33 18.24
N VAL A 331 21.46 11.59 17.55
CA VAL A 331 20.01 11.62 17.78
C VAL A 331 19.68 11.13 19.20
N THR A 332 20.21 9.98 19.61
CA THR A 332 19.90 9.37 20.91
C THR A 332 20.58 10.06 22.11
N GLU A 333 21.69 10.79 21.87
CA GLU A 333 22.27 11.74 22.82
C GLU A 333 21.34 12.95 23.05
N THR A 334 20.64 13.39 22.00
CA THR A 334 19.76 14.57 22.04
C THR A 334 18.39 14.22 22.62
N ASP A 335 17.79 13.09 22.22
CA ASP A 335 16.55 12.57 22.76
C ASP A 335 16.73 11.15 23.31
N SER A 336 16.87 11.07 24.63
CA SER A 336 17.04 9.80 25.34
C SER A 336 15.76 8.94 25.43
N THR A 337 14.62 9.46 24.97
CA THR A 337 13.32 8.79 24.96
C THR A 337 12.94 8.24 23.58
N PHE A 338 13.72 8.54 22.54
CA PHE A 338 13.43 8.12 21.19
C PHE A 338 13.74 6.63 20.95
N SER A 339 12.77 5.76 21.29
CA SER A 339 12.89 4.30 21.18
C SER A 339 13.31 3.84 19.77
N ASP A 340 12.72 4.40 18.72
CA ASP A 340 13.03 3.98 17.35
C ASP A 340 14.46 4.37 16.93
N GLY A 341 14.98 5.48 17.46
CA GLY A 341 16.38 5.87 17.29
C GLY A 341 17.34 4.90 17.96
N PHE A 342 17.04 4.42 19.18
CA PHE A 342 17.83 3.37 19.83
C PHE A 342 17.73 2.04 19.08
N ALA A 343 16.55 1.68 18.57
CA ALA A 343 16.38 0.46 17.79
C ALA A 343 17.23 0.50 16.50
N ALA A 344 17.16 1.61 15.76
CA ALA A 344 17.93 1.81 14.54
C ALA A 344 19.45 1.88 14.80
N LEU A 345 19.88 2.50 15.89
CA LEU A 345 21.29 2.47 16.31
C LEU A 345 21.76 1.04 16.62
N GLY A 346 20.90 0.25 17.28
CA GLY A 346 21.18 -1.15 17.56
C GLY A 346 21.32 -1.99 16.29
N GLU A 347 20.43 -1.77 15.30
CA GLU A 347 20.53 -2.40 13.98
C GLU A 347 21.81 -1.99 13.24
N ALA A 348 22.17 -0.71 13.26
CA ALA A 348 23.39 -0.20 12.66
C ALA A 348 24.66 -0.87 13.24
N PHE A 349 24.74 -1.00 14.57
CA PHE A 349 25.84 -1.73 15.22
C PHE A 349 25.83 -3.23 14.89
N SER A 350 24.65 -3.84 14.73
CA SER A 350 24.54 -5.23 14.30
C SER A 350 25.12 -5.42 12.90
N LEU A 351 24.80 -4.52 11.97
CA LEU A 351 25.34 -4.50 10.60
C LEU A 351 26.85 -4.24 10.55
N GLU A 352 27.39 -3.46 11.51
CA GLU A 352 28.84 -3.30 11.69
C GLU A 352 29.52 -4.55 12.29
N GLY A 353 28.75 -5.49 12.84
CA GLY A 353 29.26 -6.70 13.51
C GLY A 353 29.48 -6.52 15.02
N ASN A 354 29.12 -5.37 15.60
CA ASN A 354 29.25 -5.10 17.04
C ASN A 354 28.00 -5.55 17.81
N LYS A 355 27.87 -6.86 18.03
CA LYS A 355 26.74 -7.47 18.75
C LYS A 355 26.51 -6.88 20.15
N GLY A 356 27.58 -6.53 20.87
CA GLY A 356 27.49 -5.98 22.23
C GLY A 356 26.80 -4.61 22.28
N LEU A 357 27.23 -3.68 21.43
CA LEU A 357 26.59 -2.38 21.30
C LEU A 357 25.20 -2.48 20.67
N ALA A 358 24.99 -3.41 19.75
CA ALA A 358 23.68 -3.69 19.18
C ALA A 358 22.65 -4.06 20.27
N LEU A 359 22.96 -5.08 21.08
CA LEU A 359 22.07 -5.53 22.16
C LEU A 359 21.88 -4.47 23.24
N ARG A 360 22.92 -3.68 23.57
CA ARG A 360 22.79 -2.58 24.53
C ARG A 360 21.73 -1.57 24.09
N ASN A 361 21.77 -1.15 22.82
CA ASN A 361 20.83 -0.17 22.29
C ASN A 361 19.42 -0.76 22.10
N LEU A 362 19.31 -1.99 21.58
CA LEU A 362 18.01 -2.67 21.44
C LEU A 362 17.33 -2.91 22.79
N LYS A 363 18.06 -3.29 23.84
CA LYS A 363 17.51 -3.43 25.19
C LYS A 363 17.05 -2.09 25.76
N LYS A 364 17.70 -0.97 25.42
CA LYS A 364 17.22 0.36 25.78
C LYS A 364 15.94 0.72 25.02
N ALA A 365 15.89 0.43 23.72
CA ALA A 365 14.69 0.62 22.90
C ALA A 365 13.50 -0.20 23.45
N GLN A 366 13.73 -1.47 23.82
CA GLN A 366 12.74 -2.36 24.43
C GLN A 366 12.23 -1.82 25.77
N LYS A 367 13.09 -1.23 26.61
CA LYS A 367 12.62 -0.59 27.85
C LYS A 367 11.65 0.56 27.59
N LEU A 368 11.88 1.33 26.53
CA LEU A 368 11.02 2.44 26.12
C LEU A 368 9.73 1.95 25.43
N LYS A 369 9.78 0.85 24.70
CA LYS A 369 8.62 0.20 24.05
C LYS A 369 8.63 -1.33 24.28
N PRO A 370 8.16 -1.83 25.45
CA PRO A 370 8.30 -3.25 25.83
C PRO A 370 7.59 -4.23 24.89
N ASN A 371 6.48 -3.80 24.30
CA ASN A 371 5.61 -4.64 23.48
C ASN A 371 5.88 -4.52 21.97
N ASP A 372 6.99 -3.89 21.58
CA ASP A 372 7.35 -3.76 20.17
C ASP A 372 7.91 -5.09 19.62
N ALA A 373 7.12 -5.76 18.80
CA ALA A 373 7.46 -7.07 18.23
C ALA A 373 8.71 -7.01 17.32
N ASN A 374 8.98 -5.88 16.66
CA ASN A 374 10.14 -5.75 15.79
C ASN A 374 11.42 -5.68 16.62
N ILE A 375 11.41 -4.89 17.70
CA ILE A 375 12.55 -4.81 18.63
C ILE A 375 12.82 -6.19 19.26
N GLN A 376 11.78 -6.89 19.69
CA GLN A 376 11.91 -8.25 20.25
C GLN A 376 12.51 -9.22 19.22
N SER A 377 12.04 -9.17 17.97
CA SER A 377 12.57 -10.02 16.89
C SER A 377 14.05 -9.73 16.59
N LEU A 378 14.45 -8.45 16.56
CA LEU A 378 15.86 -8.06 16.35
C LEU A 378 16.77 -8.56 17.48
N ILE A 379 16.33 -8.44 18.74
CA ILE A 379 17.08 -8.98 19.89
C ILE A 379 17.26 -10.49 19.75
N LEU A 380 16.17 -11.22 19.49
CA LEU A 380 16.20 -12.68 19.34
C LEU A 380 17.08 -13.12 18.18
N LYS A 381 17.12 -12.37 17.08
CA LYS A 381 18.00 -12.66 15.94
C LYS A 381 19.48 -12.58 16.35
N ILE A 382 19.87 -11.52 17.06
CA ILE A 382 21.27 -11.31 17.46
C ILE A 382 21.69 -12.28 18.57
N GLU A 383 20.79 -12.59 19.52
CA GLU A 383 21.04 -13.58 20.57
C GLU A 383 21.01 -15.02 20.02
N GLY A 384 20.20 -15.30 19.00
CA GLY A 384 20.14 -16.59 18.30
C GLY A 384 21.40 -16.93 17.51
N ASP A 385 22.09 -15.93 16.95
CA ASP A 385 23.41 -16.06 16.32
C ASP A 385 24.55 -16.36 17.32
N GLN A 386 24.25 -16.71 18.58
CA GLN A 386 25.23 -17.19 19.57
C GLN A 386 25.23 -18.72 19.76
N ARG A 387 24.34 -19.46 19.09
CA ARG A 387 24.23 -20.93 19.23
C ARG A 387 24.84 -21.69 18.08
#